data_AF-A0A0Q0CUU3-F1
#
_entry.id   AF-A0A0Q0CUU3-F1
#
_cell.length_a   1.000
_cell.length_b   1.000
_cell.length_c   1.000
_cell.angle_alpha   90.00
_cell.angle_beta   90.00
_cell.angle_gamma   90.00
#
_symmetry.space_group_name_H-M   'P 1'
#
loop_
_entity.id
_entity.type
_entity.pdbx_description
1 polymer ?
#
loop_
_entity_poly.entity_id
_entity_poly.type
_entity_poly.pdbx_seq_one_letter_code
_entity_poly.pdbx_strand_id
1 'polypeptide(L)' 'MIAMTTLNSTPRADGFHMPAEWAPQTQVWMVWPERPDNWRLGGKPAPAAHVAIAKAIAR' A
#
# COMPACT_ATOMS: atom_id res chain seq x y z
N MET A 1 2.44 10.50 -24.50
CA MET A 1 2.44 9.03 -24.64
C MET A 1 3.29 8.46 -23.54
N ILE A 2 2.75 7.61 -22.67
CA ILE A 2 3.55 6.85 -21.69
C ILE A 2 4.14 5.68 -22.48
N ALA A 3 5.46 5.60 -22.59
CA ALA A 3 6.12 4.44 -23.18
C ALA A 3 6.04 3.28 -22.17
N MET A 4 5.40 2.18 -22.54
CA MET A 4 5.46 0.94 -21.76
C MET A 4 6.84 0.30 -21.96
N THR A 5 7.60 0.14 -20.88
CA THR A 5 8.81 -0.67 -20.90
C THR A 5 8.41 -2.13 -20.73
N THR A 6 8.55 -2.92 -21.79
CA THR A 6 8.39 -4.38 -21.70
C THR A 6 9.64 -4.97 -21.03
N LEU A 7 9.45 -5.65 -19.90
CA LEU A 7 10.50 -6.41 -19.25
C LEU A 7 10.64 -7.78 -19.94
N ASN A 8 11.88 -8.18 -20.27
CA ASN A 8 12.18 -9.42 -21.00
C ASN A 8 12.60 -10.60 -20.11
N SER A 9 12.60 -10.40 -18.80
CA SER A 9 13.01 -11.37 -17.78
C SER A 9 11.98 -11.42 -16.65
N THR A 10 12.15 -12.36 -15.72
CA THR A 10 11.29 -12.47 -14.54
C THR A 10 12.09 -12.10 -13.28
N PRO A 11 11.45 -11.60 -12.21
CA PRO A 11 12.15 -11.29 -10.95
C PRO A 11 13.02 -12.45 -10.46
N ARG A 12 12.54 -13.69 -10.58
CA ARG A 12 13.30 -14.90 -10.20
C ARG A 12 14.57 -15.08 -11.05
N ALA A 13 14.48 -14.89 -12.35
CA ALA A 13 15.64 -14.99 -13.25
C ALA A 13 16.69 -13.90 -12.95
N ASP A 14 16.23 -12.74 -12.50
CA ASP A 14 17.06 -11.59 -12.15
C ASP A 14 17.55 -11.64 -10.69
N GLY A 15 17.26 -12.71 -9.93
CA GLY A 15 17.70 -12.88 -8.53
C GLY A 15 16.86 -12.16 -7.48
N PHE A 16 15.75 -11.55 -7.86
CA PHE A 16 14.79 -10.93 -6.94
C PHE A 16 13.79 -11.95 -6.38
N HIS A 17 13.31 -11.68 -5.17
CA HIS A 17 12.22 -12.43 -4.54
C HIS A 17 11.37 -11.50 -3.69
N MET A 18 10.11 -11.87 -3.46
CA MET A 18 9.25 -11.20 -2.49
C MET A 18 9.68 -11.64 -1.08
N PRO A 19 10.19 -10.75 -0.23
CA PRO A 19 10.51 -11.10 1.14
C PRO A 19 9.22 -11.41 1.92
N ALA A 20 9.36 -12.16 3.01
CA ALA A 20 8.25 -12.37 3.92
C ALA A 20 7.85 -11.06 4.63
N GLU A 21 6.58 -10.92 4.99
CA GLU A 21 6.04 -9.70 5.60
C GLU A 21 6.73 -9.34 6.94
N TRP A 22 7.23 -10.33 7.66
CA TRP A 22 7.94 -10.15 8.93
C TRP A 22 9.41 -9.75 8.76
N ALA A 23 9.96 -9.75 7.54
CA ALA A 23 11.32 -9.29 7.29
C ALA A 23 11.44 -7.77 7.61
N PRO A 24 12.66 -7.24 7.85
CA PRO A 24 12.83 -5.81 8.11
C PRO A 24 12.19 -4.94 7.02
N GLN A 25 11.30 -4.03 7.43
CA GLN A 25 10.57 -3.12 6.54
C GLN A 25 11.09 -1.69 6.69
N THR A 26 11.32 -1.00 5.58
CA THR A 26 11.75 0.42 5.59
C THR A 26 10.59 1.38 5.82
N GLN A 27 9.40 1.03 5.31
CA GLN A 27 8.20 1.87 5.35
C GLN A 27 6.95 1.03 5.03
N VAL A 28 5.79 1.57 5.38
CA VAL A 28 4.48 1.00 5.03
C VAL A 28 3.70 2.01 4.19
N TRP A 29 3.04 1.53 3.14
CA TRP A 29 2.16 2.33 2.30
C TRP A 29 0.70 2.11 2.68
N MET A 30 -0.11 3.17 2.63
CA MET A 30 -1.54 3.11 2.91
C MET A 30 -2.30 4.06 2.00
N VAL A 31 -3.46 3.62 1.50
CA VAL A 31 -4.36 4.43 0.66
C VAL A 31 -5.38 5.14 1.53
N TRP A 32 -5.79 6.35 1.13
CA TRP A 32 -6.75 7.15 1.88
C TRP A 32 -8.21 6.75 1.57
N PRO A 33 -9.06 6.52 2.58
CA PRO A 33 -10.46 6.20 2.38
C PRO A 33 -11.32 7.45 2.18
N GLU A 34 -11.95 7.58 1.01
CA GLU A 34 -12.82 8.74 0.71
C GLU A 34 -14.18 8.38 0.11
N ARG A 35 -14.30 7.19 -0.50
CA ARG A 35 -15.47 6.79 -1.28
C ARG A 35 -16.75 6.63 -0.42
N PRO A 36 -17.78 7.48 -0.60
CA PRO A 36 -18.96 7.49 0.27
C PRO A 36 -19.92 6.33 0.01
N ASP A 37 -19.83 5.70 -1.16
CA ASP A 37 -20.57 4.50 -1.54
C ASP A 37 -20.09 3.24 -0.80
N ASN A 38 -18.80 3.19 -0.45
CA ASN A 38 -18.19 2.06 0.26
C ASN A 38 -18.19 2.25 1.79
N TRP A 39 -18.02 3.49 2.25
CA TRP A 39 -17.81 3.79 3.67
C TRP A 39 -19.04 4.43 4.31
N ARG A 40 -19.54 3.83 5.41
CA ARG A 40 -20.71 4.32 6.15
C ARG A 40 -20.61 5.81 6.52
N LEU A 41 -21.77 6.46 6.64
CA LEU A 41 -21.88 7.88 7.01
C LEU A 41 -21.12 8.81 6.05
N GLY A 42 -21.10 8.46 4.76
CA GLY A 42 -20.44 9.24 3.71
C GLY A 42 -18.93 9.33 3.89
N GLY A 43 -18.30 8.24 4.34
CA GLY A 43 -16.85 8.16 4.50
C GLY A 43 -16.27 8.83 5.74
N LYS A 44 -17.01 9.64 6.50
CA LYS A 44 -16.47 10.43 7.62
C LYS A 44 -15.70 9.62 8.70
N PRO A 45 -16.13 8.41 9.11
CA PRO A 45 -15.42 7.67 10.15
C PRO A 45 -14.11 7.01 9.68
N ALA A 46 -14.01 6.66 8.39
CA ALA A 46 -12.90 5.84 7.88
C ALA A 46 -11.53 6.55 7.90
N PRO A 47 -11.42 7.85 7.52
CA PRO A 47 -10.23 8.68 7.73
C PRO A 47 -9.66 8.62 9.14
N ALA A 48 -10.51 8.79 10.17
CA ALA A 48 -10.07 8.82 11.55
C ALA A 48 -9.44 7.48 11.98
N ALA A 49 -10.01 6.36 11.53
CA ALA A 49 -9.45 5.03 11.75
C ALA A 49 -8.11 4.84 11.02
N HIS A 50 -7.98 5.30 9.77
CA HIS A 50 -6.72 5.20 9.02
C HIS A 50 -5.61 6.08 9.63
N VAL A 51 -5.96 7.25 10.17
CA VAL A 51 -5.02 8.08 10.95
C VAL A 51 -4.53 7.35 12.20
N ALA A 52 -5.41 6.62 12.90
CA ALA A 52 -4.99 5.84 14.07
C ALA A 52 -4.01 4.72 13.69
N ILE A 53 -4.25 4.04 12.56
CA ILE A 53 -3.35 3.01 12.03
C ILE A 53 -1.99 3.61 11.63
N ALA A 54 -1.99 4.74 10.90
CA ALA A 54 -0.77 5.42 10.50
C ALA A 54 0.09 5.80 11.72
N LYS A 55 -0.56 6.31 12.77
CA LYS A 55 0.09 6.65 14.05
C LYS A 55 0.59 5.42 14.81
N ALA A 56 -0.01 4.25 14.63
CA ALA A 56 0.46 3.03 15.26
C ALA A 56 1.71 2.48 14.56
N ILE A 57 1.76 2.58 13.23
CA ILE A 57 2.91 2.17 12.41
C ILE A 57 4.12 3.10 12.61
N ALA A 58 3.89 4.40 12.79
CA ALA A 58 4.96 5.40 12.89
C ALA A 58 5.64 5.47 14.28
N ARG A 59 5.28 4.59 15.22
CA ARG A 59 5.88 4.50 16.55
C ARG A 59 7.13 3.65 16.51
#